data_AF-A0A7C6FGB4-F1
#
_entry.id   AF-A0A7C6FGB4-F1
#
_cell.length_a   1.000
_cell.length_b   1.000
_cell.length_c   1.000
_cell.angle_alpha   90.00
_cell.angle_beta   90.00
_cell.angle_gamma   90.00
#
_symmetry.space_group_name_H-M   'P 1'
#
loop_
_entity.id
_entity.type
_entity.pdbx_description
1 polymer ?
#
loop_
_entity_poly.entity_id
_entity_poly.type
_entity_poly.pdbx_seq_one_letter_code
_entity_poly.pdbx_strand_id
1 'polypeptide(L)'
;MNKFYSSFIILFLTSTLFLNATTSLSSNSELIKIVKQQQYLAKKISKYYGDFQADKRNIKKKELMKKSIKSFHSNHLKLIKNRNNTQVINQKLTKVDKIWKIADKLSQTQKHDKMLNTAMNDISGEMEELKKLYTKITK
;
A
#
# COMPACT_ATOMS: atom_id res chain seq x y z
N MET A 1 -31.84 55.36 -36.54
CA MET A 1 -30.86 54.35 -36.99
C MET A 1 -29.88 54.09 -35.84
N ASN A 2 -29.67 52.80 -35.56
CA ASN A 2 -28.79 52.12 -34.58
C ASN A 2 -27.47 52.87 -34.23
N LYS A 3 -26.86 52.74 -33.04
CA LYS A 3 -26.40 51.50 -32.35
C LYS A 3 -26.20 51.78 -30.84
N PHE A 4 -26.83 51.02 -29.94
CA PHE A 4 -26.37 49.79 -29.25
C PHE A 4 -25.29 50.00 -28.15
N TYR A 5 -25.77 49.94 -26.91
CA TYR A 5 -25.20 49.45 -25.63
C TYR A 5 -23.69 49.60 -25.35
N SER A 6 -23.38 50.47 -24.37
CA SER A 6 -22.11 50.49 -23.65
C SER A 6 -22.20 49.66 -22.37
N SER A 7 -21.33 48.66 -22.28
CA SER A 7 -20.71 48.15 -21.06
C SER A 7 -21.62 47.55 -19.98
N PHE A 8 -22.14 46.36 -20.25
CA PHE A 8 -22.27 45.32 -19.22
C PHE A 8 -21.11 44.34 -19.41
N ILE A 9 -20.28 44.13 -18.38
CA ILE A 9 -19.58 42.89 -17.97
C ILE A 9 -18.64 43.30 -16.83
N ILE A 10 -19.18 43.35 -15.62
CA ILE A 10 -18.43 43.16 -14.37
C ILE A 10 -19.13 42.00 -13.66
N LEU A 11 -18.35 41.15 -13.01
CA LEU A 11 -18.67 39.91 -12.28
C LEU A 11 -18.61 38.60 -13.06
N PHE A 12 -17.38 38.10 -13.24
CA PHE A 12 -17.08 36.67 -13.08
C PHE A 12 -15.89 36.52 -12.13
N LEU A 13 -16.14 36.69 -10.83
CA LEU A 13 -15.18 36.41 -9.76
C LEU A 13 -15.94 35.71 -8.64
N THR A 14 -16.15 34.40 -8.78
CA THR A 14 -16.43 33.46 -7.66
C THR A 14 -16.59 32.04 -8.24
N SER A 15 -15.52 31.42 -8.72
CA SER A 15 -15.60 29.98 -9.04
C SER A 15 -14.31 29.21 -8.83
N THR A 16 -13.57 29.47 -7.76
CA THR A 16 -12.40 28.63 -7.42
C THR A 16 -12.25 28.39 -5.92
N LEU A 17 -13.32 27.97 -5.23
CA LEU A 17 -13.21 27.52 -3.84
C LEU A 17 -13.99 26.24 -3.52
N PHE A 18 -14.15 25.28 -4.45
CA PHE A 18 -14.77 23.97 -4.11
C PHE A 18 -14.20 22.77 -4.86
N LEU A 19 -12.87 22.63 -4.98
CA LEU A 19 -12.26 21.46 -5.64
C LEU A 19 -11.19 20.69 -4.85
N ASN A 20 -11.16 20.80 -3.51
CA ASN A 20 -10.12 20.14 -2.69
C ASN A 20 -10.63 19.02 -1.76
N ALA A 21 -11.95 18.81 -1.63
CA ALA A 21 -12.49 17.84 -0.66
C ALA A 21 -12.66 16.40 -1.22
N THR A 22 -12.77 16.24 -2.54
CA THR A 22 -13.07 14.93 -3.16
C THR A 22 -11.83 14.07 -3.41
N THR A 23 -10.63 14.67 -3.49
CA THR A 23 -9.37 13.98 -3.78
C THR A 23 -8.83 13.20 -2.58
N SER A 24 -9.00 13.71 -1.36
CA SER A 24 -8.49 13.10 -0.12
C SER A 24 -9.23 11.80 0.24
N LEU A 25 -10.57 11.78 0.14
CA LEU A 25 -11.40 10.61 0.43
C LEU A 25 -11.09 9.43 -0.50
N SER A 26 -10.97 9.72 -1.81
CA SER A 26 -10.63 8.70 -2.83
C SER A 26 -9.25 8.10 -2.56
N SER A 27 -8.25 8.93 -2.26
CA SER A 27 -6.87 8.49 -2.01
C SER A 27 -6.75 7.54 -0.81
N ASN A 28 -7.48 7.79 0.29
CA ASN A 28 -7.42 6.95 1.47
C ASN A 28 -8.08 5.57 1.25
N SER A 29 -9.14 5.50 0.45
CA SER A 29 -9.78 4.23 0.08
C SER A 29 -8.82 3.32 -0.71
N GLU A 30 -7.98 3.92 -1.57
CA GLU A 30 -6.94 3.21 -2.31
C GLU A 30 -5.84 2.71 -1.37
N LEU A 31 -5.40 3.52 -0.41
CA LEU A 31 -4.40 3.10 0.59
C LEU A 31 -4.89 1.93 1.43
N ILE A 32 -6.16 1.95 1.85
CA ILE A 32 -6.79 0.81 2.56
C ILE A 32 -6.78 -0.44 1.69
N LYS A 33 -7.08 -0.31 0.38
CA LYS A 33 -7.02 -1.42 -0.57
C LYS A 33 -5.58 -1.97 -0.68
N ILE A 34 -4.58 -1.11 -0.79
CA ILE A 34 -3.16 -1.52 -0.84
C ILE A 34 -2.76 -2.24 0.45
N VAL A 35 -3.16 -1.76 1.62
CA VAL A 35 -2.88 -2.42 2.91
C VAL A 35 -3.49 -3.82 2.97
N LYS A 36 -4.75 -3.99 2.54
CA LYS A 36 -5.38 -5.32 2.45
C LYS A 36 -4.63 -6.25 1.48
N GLN A 37 -4.16 -5.72 0.35
CA GLN A 37 -3.33 -6.48 -0.58
C GLN A 37 -2.00 -6.91 0.06
N GLN A 38 -1.35 -6.06 0.87
CA GLN A 38 -0.13 -6.43 1.59
C GLN A 38 -0.34 -7.61 2.54
N GLN A 39 -1.46 -7.64 3.28
CA GLN A 39 -1.81 -8.77 4.15
C GLN A 39 -1.93 -10.08 3.35
N TYR A 40 -2.64 -10.01 2.23
CA TYR A 40 -2.83 -11.15 1.34
C TYR A 40 -1.52 -11.63 0.72
N LEU A 41 -0.68 -10.70 0.27
CA LEU A 41 0.62 -10.98 -0.30
C LEU A 41 1.57 -11.62 0.73
N ALA A 42 1.60 -11.14 1.97
CA ALA A 42 2.41 -11.74 3.03
C ALA A 42 2.04 -13.23 3.26
N LYS A 43 0.74 -13.53 3.36
CA LYS A 43 0.23 -14.90 3.47
C LYS A 43 0.59 -15.76 2.25
N LYS A 44 0.48 -15.20 1.04
CA LYS A 44 0.87 -15.87 -0.20
C LYS A 44 2.36 -16.20 -0.26
N ILE A 45 3.22 -15.26 0.13
CA ILE A 45 4.67 -15.45 0.14
C ILE A 45 5.02 -16.62 1.07
N SER A 46 4.51 -16.61 2.30
CA SER A 46 4.70 -17.72 3.25
C SER A 46 4.24 -19.06 2.66
N LYS A 47 3.03 -19.11 2.08
CA LYS A 47 2.50 -20.34 1.46
C LYS A 47 3.39 -20.83 0.31
N TYR A 48 3.73 -19.96 -0.64
CA TYR A 48 4.50 -20.35 -1.82
C TYR A 48 5.94 -20.74 -1.46
N TYR A 49 6.53 -20.10 -0.46
CA TYR A 49 7.83 -20.49 0.06
C TYR A 49 7.78 -21.90 0.67
N GLY A 50 6.79 -22.17 1.53
CA GLY A 50 6.58 -23.50 2.10
C GLY A 50 6.37 -24.59 1.04
N ASP A 51 5.48 -24.32 0.07
CA ASP A 51 5.22 -25.24 -1.05
C ASP A 51 6.50 -25.51 -1.88
N PHE A 52 7.33 -24.50 -2.12
CA PHE A 52 8.60 -24.64 -2.85
C PHE A 52 9.68 -25.37 -2.04
N GLN A 53 9.72 -25.18 -0.72
CA GLN A 53 10.65 -25.91 0.14
C GLN A 53 10.30 -27.39 0.25
N ALA A 54 9.00 -27.73 0.22
CA ALA A 54 8.53 -29.11 0.18
C ALA A 54 8.86 -29.83 -1.14
N ASP A 55 8.83 -29.11 -2.27
CA ASP A 55 9.28 -29.62 -3.57
C ASP A 55 10.10 -28.57 -4.32
N LYS A 56 11.43 -28.69 -4.21
CA LYS A 56 12.39 -27.75 -4.81
C LYS A 56 12.37 -27.74 -6.34
N ARG A 57 11.71 -28.70 -6.98
CA ARG A 57 11.53 -28.75 -8.45
C ARG A 57 10.31 -27.95 -8.90
N ASN A 58 9.47 -27.48 -7.97
CA ASN A 58 8.27 -26.73 -8.27
C ASN A 58 8.58 -25.27 -8.66
N ILE A 59 9.12 -25.09 -9.87
CA ILE A 59 9.49 -23.77 -10.42
C ILE A 59 8.28 -22.82 -10.45
N LYS A 60 7.08 -23.35 -10.70
CA LYS A 60 5.84 -22.56 -10.67
C LYS A 60 5.63 -21.87 -9.33
N LYS A 61 5.85 -22.54 -8.20
CA LYS A 61 5.71 -21.95 -6.86
C LYS A 61 6.79 -20.92 -6.59
N LYS A 62 8.03 -21.18 -7.01
CA LYS A 62 9.13 -20.20 -6.95
C LYS A 62 8.80 -18.91 -7.69
N GLU A 63 8.25 -19.01 -8.90
CA GLU A 63 7.89 -17.83 -9.70
C GLU A 63 6.67 -17.08 -9.13
N LEU A 64 5.66 -17.79 -8.62
CA LEU A 64 4.53 -17.17 -7.91
C LEU A 64 4.98 -16.43 -6.64
N MET A 65 5.94 -16.99 -5.91
CA MET A 65 6.56 -16.34 -4.76
C MET A 65 7.28 -15.06 -5.17
N LYS A 66 8.18 -15.12 -6.15
CA LYS A 66 8.89 -13.94 -6.67
C LYS A 66 7.95 -12.84 -7.15
N LYS A 67 6.87 -13.21 -7.85
CA LYS A 67 5.85 -12.25 -8.27
C LYS A 67 5.17 -11.59 -7.08
N SER A 68 4.84 -12.37 -6.04
CA SER A 68 4.22 -11.86 -4.82
C SER A 68 5.16 -10.92 -4.05
N ILE A 69 6.47 -11.24 -3.98
CA ILE A 69 7.51 -10.39 -3.39
C ILE A 69 7.60 -9.05 -4.13
N LYS A 70 7.66 -9.07 -5.47
CA LYS A 70 7.69 -7.85 -6.29
C LYS A 70 6.46 -6.98 -6.06
N SER A 71 5.27 -7.59 -6.06
CA SER A 71 4.02 -6.88 -5.77
C SER A 71 4.01 -6.30 -4.36
N PHE A 72 4.50 -7.06 -3.36
CA PHE A 72 4.57 -6.59 -1.98
C PHE A 72 5.47 -5.36 -1.86
N HIS A 73 6.67 -5.43 -2.46
CA HIS A 73 7.62 -4.33 -2.44
C HIS A 73 7.05 -3.06 -3.10
N SER A 74 6.48 -3.19 -4.30
CA SER A 74 5.86 -2.06 -5.02
C SER A 74 4.74 -1.41 -4.20
N ASN A 75 3.84 -2.21 -3.63
CA ASN A 75 2.77 -1.73 -2.76
C ASN A 75 3.31 -1.05 -1.50
N HIS A 76 4.36 -1.60 -0.89
CA HIS A 76 4.96 -1.01 0.31
C HIS A 76 5.55 0.37 0.04
N LEU A 77 6.24 0.53 -1.10
CA LEU A 77 6.79 1.82 -1.51
C LEU A 77 5.70 2.87 -1.72
N LYS A 78 4.54 2.49 -2.27
CA LYS A 78 3.39 3.41 -2.39
C LYS A 78 2.90 3.89 -1.04
N LEU A 79 2.78 2.97 -0.06
CA LEU A 79 2.36 3.32 1.30
C LEU A 79 3.35 4.26 1.98
N ILE A 80 4.66 3.98 1.91
CA ILE A 80 5.71 4.81 2.54
C ILE A 80 5.79 6.21 1.91
N LYS A 81 5.61 6.32 0.59
CA LYS A 81 5.72 7.59 -0.14
C LYS A 81 4.47 8.48 -0.03
N ASN A 82 3.40 7.99 0.59
CA ASN A 82 2.18 8.78 0.74
C ASN A 82 2.40 9.97 1.68
N ARG A 83 2.29 11.19 1.14
CA ARG A 83 2.54 12.44 1.89
C ARG A 83 1.52 12.71 3.00
N ASN A 84 0.34 12.10 2.91
CA ASN A 84 -0.74 12.27 3.88
C ASN A 84 -0.63 11.31 5.08
N ASN A 85 0.46 10.54 5.19
CA ASN A 85 0.67 9.68 6.34
C ASN A 85 0.90 10.51 7.60
N THR A 86 0.15 10.21 8.65
CA THR A 86 0.43 10.73 10.00
C THR A 86 1.74 10.15 10.54
N GLN A 87 2.30 10.77 11.57
CA GLN A 87 3.49 10.25 12.26
C GLN A 87 3.33 8.80 12.72
N VAL A 88 2.16 8.45 13.27
CA VAL A 88 1.85 7.09 13.74
C VAL A 88 1.83 6.09 12.58
N ILE A 89 1.26 6.47 11.43
CA ILE A 89 1.27 5.63 10.22
C ILE A 89 2.71 5.42 9.73
N ASN A 90 3.52 6.49 9.67
CA ASN A 90 4.91 6.40 9.25
C ASN A 90 5.76 5.51 10.17
N GLN A 91 5.52 5.55 11.48
CA GLN A 91 6.18 4.67 12.45
C GLN A 91 5.84 3.19 12.19
N LYS A 92 4.56 2.88 11.96
CA LYS A 92 4.14 1.51 11.62
C LYS A 92 4.71 1.04 10.29
N LEU A 93 4.68 1.89 9.26
CA LEU A 93 5.26 1.56 7.96
C LEU A 93 6.77 1.33 8.07
N THR A 94 7.48 2.11 8.90
CA THR A 94 8.90 1.90 9.19
C THR A 94 9.15 0.55 9.89
N LYS A 95 8.28 0.15 10.82
CA LYS A 95 8.36 -1.17 11.45
C LYS A 95 8.18 -2.28 10.41
N VAL A 96 7.18 -2.16 9.54
CA VAL A 96 6.97 -3.12 8.45
C VAL A 96 8.17 -3.16 7.49
N ASP A 97 8.75 -2.01 7.13
CA ASP A 97 9.92 -1.95 6.26
C ASP A 97 11.13 -2.70 6.86
N LYS A 98 11.37 -2.55 8.16
CA LYS A 98 12.42 -3.29 8.87
C LYS A 98 12.21 -4.80 8.81
N ILE A 99 10.98 -5.27 9.09
CA ILE A 99 10.64 -6.69 9.02
C ILE A 99 10.74 -7.20 7.57
N TRP A 100 10.26 -6.40 6.62
CA TRP A 100 10.29 -6.73 5.20
C TRP A 100 11.72 -6.91 4.68
N LYS A 101 12.65 -6.03 5.05
CA LYS A 101 14.08 -6.16 4.67
C LYS A 101 14.70 -7.47 5.14
N ILE A 102 14.31 -7.95 6.32
CA ILE A 102 14.75 -9.26 6.82
C ILE A 102 14.09 -10.38 6.01
N ALA A 103 12.78 -10.29 5.82
CA ALA A 103 12.01 -11.32 5.14
C ALA A 103 12.38 -11.47 3.66
N ASP A 104 12.64 -10.38 2.96
CA ASP A 104 13.11 -10.37 1.58
C ASP A 104 14.45 -11.10 1.44
N LYS A 105 15.40 -10.82 2.35
CA LYS A 105 16.67 -11.58 2.42
C LYS A 105 16.44 -13.07 2.69
N LEU A 106 15.60 -13.40 3.67
CA LEU A 106 15.28 -14.79 4.01
C LEU A 106 14.67 -15.55 2.82
N SER A 107 13.79 -14.90 2.05
CA SER A 107 13.13 -15.50 0.89
C SER A 107 14.07 -15.87 -0.26
N GLN A 108 15.27 -15.26 -0.29
CA GLN A 108 16.32 -15.57 -1.26
C GLN A 108 17.17 -16.76 -0.81
N THR A 109 17.11 -17.12 0.47
CA THR A 109 17.75 -18.31 1.01
C THR A 109 16.83 -19.53 0.88
N GLN A 110 17.39 -20.74 0.85
CA GLN A 110 16.61 -21.99 0.95
C GLN A 110 16.57 -22.51 2.39
N LYS A 111 16.79 -21.63 3.38
CA LYS A 111 16.93 -21.98 4.80
C LYS A 111 15.96 -21.11 5.62
N HIS A 112 15.69 -21.50 6.87
CA HIS A 112 14.94 -20.68 7.83
C HIS A 112 13.46 -20.38 7.45
N ASP A 113 12.74 -21.40 6.98
CA ASP A 113 11.30 -21.36 6.71
C ASP A 113 10.45 -20.81 7.86
N LYS A 114 10.74 -21.23 9.09
CA LYS A 114 10.07 -20.75 10.30
C LYS A 114 10.24 -19.24 10.48
N MET A 115 11.44 -18.72 10.26
CA MET A 115 11.72 -17.29 10.41
C MET A 115 11.00 -16.45 9.35
N LEU A 116 10.96 -16.92 8.10
CA LEU A 116 10.21 -16.24 7.05
C LEU A 116 8.70 -16.23 7.36
N ASN A 117 8.16 -17.35 7.82
CA ASN A 117 6.74 -17.46 8.18
C ASN A 117 6.39 -16.53 9.36
N THR A 118 7.24 -16.47 10.40
CA THR A 118 7.06 -15.52 11.50
C THR A 118 7.09 -14.08 10.98
N ALA A 119 8.08 -13.70 10.17
CA ALA A 119 8.16 -12.35 9.61
C ALA A 119 6.94 -11.99 8.74
N MET A 120 6.42 -12.92 7.94
CA MET A 120 5.20 -12.71 7.15
C MET A 120 3.95 -12.55 8.02
N ASN A 121 3.86 -13.31 9.12
CA ASN A 121 2.76 -13.19 10.09
C ASN A 121 2.81 -11.84 10.81
N ASP A 122 3.99 -11.41 11.26
CA ASP A 122 4.19 -10.12 11.92
C ASP A 122 3.81 -8.96 10.99
N ILE A 123 4.23 -9.02 9.72
CA ILE A 123 3.82 -8.07 8.69
C ILE A 123 2.30 -8.06 8.52
N SER A 124 1.66 -9.23 8.47
CA SER A 124 0.20 -9.34 8.31
C SER A 124 -0.55 -8.67 9.47
N GLY A 125 -0.04 -8.86 10.70
CA GLY A 125 -0.57 -8.22 11.91
C GLY A 125 -0.39 -6.69 11.89
N GLU A 126 0.80 -6.20 11.54
CA GLU A 126 1.02 -4.74 11.43
C GLU A 126 0.15 -4.10 10.34
N MET A 127 -0.10 -4.81 9.24
CA MET A 127 -1.00 -4.35 8.19
C MET A 127 -2.47 -4.30 8.65
N GLU A 128 -2.88 -5.19 9.56
CA GLU A 128 -4.23 -5.12 10.17
C GLU A 128 -4.39 -3.84 10.98
N GLU A 129 -3.35 -3.46 11.73
CA GLU A 129 -3.33 -2.22 12.49
C GLU A 129 -3.25 -0.97 11.60
N LEU A 130 -2.43 -1.01 10.54
CA LEU A 130 -2.37 0.08 9.55
C LEU A 130 -3.73 0.31 8.89
N LYS A 131 -4.47 -0.76 8.56
CA LYS A 131 -5.82 -0.67 8.00
C LYS A 131 -6.74 0.11 8.94
N LYS A 132 -6.70 -0.17 10.24
CA LYS A 132 -7.50 0.56 11.26
C LYS A 132 -7.13 2.04 11.27
N LEU A 133 -5.84 2.38 11.20
CA LEU A 133 -5.38 3.77 11.16
C LEU A 133 -5.85 4.50 9.90
N TYR A 134 -5.70 3.90 8.71
CA TYR A 134 -6.16 4.50 7.47
C TYR A 134 -7.69 4.69 7.46
N THR A 135 -8.46 3.75 8.02
CA THR A 135 -9.92 3.93 8.15
C THR A 135 -10.28 5.10 9.06
N LYS A 136 -9.52 5.34 10.15
CA LYS A 136 -9.78 6.45 11.07
C LYS A 136 -9.57 7.83 10.45
N ILE A 137 -8.61 7.97 9.55
CA ILE A 137 -8.38 9.25 8.84
C ILE A 137 -9.30 9.44 7.62
N THR A 138 -10.12 8.43 7.29
CA THR A 138 -11.07 8.49 6.17
C THR A 138 -12.47 8.93 6.61
N LYS A 139 -12.79 8.78 7.91
CA LYS A 139 -14.03 9.25 8.52
C LYS A 139 -13.84 10.68 9.03
#